data_AF-A0A4Q1UXI9-F1
#
_entry.id   AF-A0A4Q1UXI9-F1
#
_cell.length_a   1.000
_cell.length_b   1.000
_cell.length_c   1.000
_cell.angle_alpha   90.00
_cell.angle_beta   90.00
_cell.angle_gamma   90.00
#
_symmetry.space_group_name_H-M   'P 1'
#
loop_
_entity.id
_entity.type
_entity.pdbx_description
1 polymer ?
#
loop_
_entity_poly.entity_id
_entity_poly.type
_entity_poly.pdbx_seq_one_letter_code
_entity_poly.pdbx_strand_id
1 'polypeptide(L)'
;MIMQLCKDLIVVPPAGAQFETPEFIADIRKLLYRAYPNYDFTITIESQYRDDGFVLIPVIGMVGGENSGVATYPDMAKMQEIGSFLFEYINRPSQSRH
;
A
#
# COMPACT_ATOMS: atom_id res chain seq x y z
N MET A 1 7.16 21.15 -17.56
CA MET A 1 6.12 20.21 -17.10
C MET A 1 6.66 19.50 -15.88
N ILE A 2 6.14 19.79 -14.68
CA ILE A 2 6.55 19.07 -13.47
C ILE A 2 5.86 17.70 -13.53
N MET A 3 6.63 16.63 -13.66
CA MET A 3 6.08 15.27 -13.60
C MET A 3 5.57 15.02 -12.17
N GLN A 4 4.28 14.75 -12.05
CA GLN A 4 3.66 14.44 -10.77
C GLN A 4 3.66 12.91 -10.59
N LEU A 5 4.46 12.41 -9.66
CA LEU A 5 4.55 10.98 -9.34
C LEU A 5 3.21 10.47 -8.78
N CYS A 6 2.80 9.26 -9.17
CA CYS A 6 1.66 8.56 -8.56
C CYS A 6 1.93 8.30 -7.08
N LYS A 7 1.06 8.81 -6.22
CA LYS A 7 1.13 8.70 -4.76
C LYS A 7 -0.06 7.94 -4.15
N ASP A 8 -1.09 7.70 -4.96
CA ASP A 8 -2.29 6.96 -4.58
C ASP A 8 -2.03 5.46 -4.82
N LEU A 9 -2.01 4.69 -3.75
CA LEU A 9 -1.72 3.25 -3.79
C LEU A 9 -2.85 2.47 -3.12
N ILE A 10 -3.38 1.47 -3.82
CA ILE A 10 -4.20 0.44 -3.21
C ILE A 10 -3.26 -0.65 -2.69
N VAL A 11 -3.42 -1.01 -1.43
CA VAL A 11 -2.67 -2.06 -0.76
C VAL A 11 -3.61 -3.22 -0.49
N VAL A 12 -3.31 -4.37 -1.06
CA VAL A 12 -4.04 -5.60 -0.84
C VAL A 12 -3.18 -6.50 0.05
N PRO A 13 -3.63 -6.85 1.27
CA PRO A 13 -2.88 -7.76 2.13
C PRO A 13 -3.00 -9.21 1.65
N PRO A 14 -2.10 -10.10 2.11
CA PRO A 14 -2.13 -11.51 1.75
C PRO A 14 -3.47 -12.18 2.11
N ALA A 15 -3.75 -13.32 1.49
CA ALA A 15 -4.89 -14.17 1.87
C ALA A 15 -4.70 -14.75 3.28
N GLY A 16 -5.78 -14.83 4.06
CA GLY A 16 -5.77 -15.42 5.39
C GLY A 16 -6.54 -14.60 6.43
N ALA A 17 -7.25 -15.29 7.33
CA ALA A 17 -8.12 -14.66 8.32
C ALA A 17 -7.40 -13.66 9.23
N GLN A 18 -6.12 -13.92 9.54
CA GLN A 18 -5.28 -13.03 10.35
C GLN A 18 -5.03 -11.66 9.70
N PHE A 19 -5.15 -11.57 8.37
CA PHE A 19 -4.92 -10.33 7.61
C PHE A 19 -6.21 -9.58 7.30
N GLU A 20 -7.37 -10.15 7.67
CA GLU A 20 -8.69 -9.60 7.43
C GLU A 20 -9.28 -8.92 8.66
N THR A 21 -8.59 -8.98 9.79
CA THR A 21 -9.06 -8.38 11.03
C THR A 21 -9.00 -6.84 10.94
N PRO A 22 -9.98 -6.12 11.50
CA PRO A 22 -9.94 -4.66 11.56
C PRO A 22 -8.66 -4.13 12.23
N GLU A 23 -8.14 -4.85 13.22
CA GLU A 23 -6.90 -4.51 13.93
C GLU A 23 -5.69 -4.57 12.99
N PHE A 24 -5.57 -5.63 12.20
CA PHE A 24 -4.47 -5.75 11.25
C PHE A 24 -4.52 -4.65 10.19
N ILE A 25 -5.70 -4.37 9.64
CA ILE A 25 -5.90 -3.30 8.66
C ILE A 25 -5.56 -1.93 9.25
N ALA A 26 -5.96 -1.67 10.50
CA ALA A 26 -5.62 -0.44 11.20
C ALA A 26 -4.10 -0.32 11.47
N ASP A 27 -3.46 -1.42 11.85
CA ASP A 27 -2.02 -1.47 12.10
C ASP A 27 -1.21 -1.20 10.82
N ILE A 28 -1.56 -1.85 9.69
CA ILE A 28 -0.92 -1.60 8.40
C ILE A 28 -1.16 -0.15 7.95
N ARG A 29 -2.38 0.38 8.13
CA ARG A 29 -2.68 1.78 7.80
C ARG A 29 -1.78 2.73 8.57
N LYS A 30 -1.72 2.57 9.89
CA LYS A 30 -0.89 3.40 10.77
C LYS A 30 0.60 3.28 10.42
N LEU A 31 1.06 2.07 10.14
CA LEU A 31 2.44 1.79 9.75
C LEU A 31 2.81 2.52 8.46
N LEU A 32 1.99 2.41 7.41
CA LEU A 32 2.22 3.03 6.11
C LEU A 32 2.19 4.56 6.16
N TYR A 33 1.18 5.16 6.81
CA TYR A 33 1.12 6.63 6.93
C TYR A 33 2.26 7.21 7.77
N ARG A 34 2.79 6.45 8.73
CA ARG A 34 3.97 6.87 9.49
C ARG A 34 5.24 6.82 8.66
N ALA A 35 5.43 5.77 7.87
CA ALA A 35 6.64 5.57 7.07
C ALA A 35 6.66 6.40 5.79
N TYR A 36 5.49 6.60 5.17
CA TYR A 36 5.32 7.22 3.86
C TYR A 36 4.21 8.29 3.90
N PRO A 37 4.38 9.39 4.66
CA PRO A 37 3.33 10.40 4.87
C PRO A 37 2.95 11.18 3.60
N ASN A 38 3.73 11.05 2.52
CA ASN A 38 3.47 11.70 1.23
C ASN A 38 2.72 10.80 0.23
N TYR A 39 2.27 9.64 0.68
CA TYR A 39 1.49 8.66 -0.09
C TYR A 39 0.11 8.50 0.52
N ASP A 40 -0.88 8.26 -0.34
CA ASP A 40 -2.26 8.01 0.04
C ASP A 40 -2.57 6.53 -0.17
N PHE A 41 -2.85 5.82 0.93
CA PHE A 41 -3.03 4.37 0.91
C PHE A 41 -4.49 3.97 1.13
N THR A 42 -5.03 3.20 0.18
CA THR A 42 -6.32 2.51 0.34
C THR A 42 -6.06 1.02 0.59
N ILE A 43 -6.39 0.52 1.77
CA ILE A 43 -6.22 -0.91 2.09
C ILE A 43 -7.54 -1.63 1.85
N THR A 44 -7.52 -2.71 1.06
CA THR A 44 -8.71 -3.53 0.77
C THR A 44 -8.41 -5.02 0.81
N ILE A 45 -9.31 -5.80 1.40
CA ILE A 45 -9.32 -7.27 1.38
C ILE A 45 -10.22 -7.84 0.27
N GLU A 46 -10.99 -6.98 -0.39
CA GLU A 46 -11.84 -7.33 -1.52
C GLU A 46 -11.03 -7.19 -2.81
N SER A 47 -10.32 -8.25 -3.19
CA SER A 47 -9.52 -8.27 -4.41
C SER A 47 -9.30 -9.69 -4.91
N GLN A 48 -9.35 -9.87 -6.24
CA GLN A 48 -9.01 -11.13 -6.91
C GLN A 48 -7.50 -11.41 -6.93
N TYR A 49 -6.67 -10.43 -6.56
CA TYR A 49 -5.21 -10.54 -6.55
C TYR A 49 -4.64 -10.98 -5.20
N ARG A 50 -5.48 -11.50 -4.29
CA ARG A 50 -5.01 -11.97 -2.98
C ARG A 50 -4.32 -13.31 -3.12
N ASP A 51 -3.07 -13.34 -2.68
CA ASP A 51 -2.19 -14.50 -2.69
C ASP A 51 -1.33 -14.48 -1.41
N ASP A 52 -0.17 -15.15 -1.41
CA ASP A 52 0.74 -15.25 -0.26
C ASP A 52 1.45 -13.93 0.13
N GLY A 53 1.29 -12.86 -0.65
CA GLY A 53 2.01 -11.60 -0.48
C GLY A 53 1.13 -10.35 -0.55
N PHE A 54 1.71 -9.21 -0.16
CA PHE A 54 1.09 -7.92 -0.41
C PHE A 54 1.12 -7.58 -1.89
N VAL A 55 0.02 -7.03 -2.39
CA VAL A 55 -0.05 -6.44 -3.73
C VAL A 55 -0.22 -4.93 -3.62
N LEU A 56 0.63 -4.19 -4.31
CA LEU A 56 0.58 -2.73 -4.43
C LEU A 56 0.06 -2.38 -5.82
N ILE A 57 -1.08 -1.68 -5.88
CA ILE A 57 -1.71 -1.27 -7.13
C ILE A 57 -1.69 0.26 -7.18
N PRO A 58 -0.87 0.86 -8.05
CA PRO A 58 -0.83 2.30 -8.21
C PRO A 58 -2.04 2.80 -8.98
N VAL A 59 -2.68 3.84 -8.46
CA VAL A 59 -3.84 4.47 -9.11
C VAL A 59 -3.33 5.55 -10.07
N ILE A 60 -3.39 5.26 -11.38
CA ILE A 60 -2.88 6.13 -12.43
C ILE A 60 -4.05 6.87 -13.10
N GLY A 61 -3.96 8.20 -13.13
CA GLY A 61 -4.92 9.09 -13.78
C GLY A 61 -6.18 9.36 -12.94
N MET A 62 -6.58 10.63 -12.82
CA MET A 62 -7.95 10.98 -12.47
C MET A 62 -8.72 11.36 -13.73
N VAL A 63 -9.86 10.70 -13.95
CA VAL A 63 -10.92 11.20 -14.82
C VAL A 63 -11.78 12.14 -13.97
N GLY A 64 -11.68 13.45 -14.21
CA GLY A 64 -12.66 14.43 -13.76
C GLY A 64 -12.19 15.40 -12.67
N GLY A 65 -11.58 16.52 -13.10
CA GLY A 65 -11.40 17.72 -12.29
C GLY A 65 -10.44 18.69 -12.96
N GLU A 66 -10.78 19.96 -13.09
CA GLU A 66 -10.08 20.99 -13.89
C GLU A 66 -8.59 21.25 -13.54
N ASN A 67 -8.01 20.50 -12.58
CA ASN A 67 -6.60 20.56 -12.18
C ASN A 67 -5.92 19.18 -12.05
N SER A 68 -6.52 18.09 -12.54
CA SER A 68 -5.94 16.74 -12.43
C SER A 68 -4.81 16.56 -13.45
N GLY A 69 -3.58 16.91 -13.05
CA GLY A 69 -2.39 16.41 -13.74
C GLY A 69 -2.48 14.88 -13.82
N VAL A 70 -2.28 14.32 -15.01
CA VAL A 70 -2.19 12.86 -15.18
C VAL A 70 -1.10 12.38 -14.24
N ALA A 71 -1.46 11.67 -13.16
CA ALA A 71 -0.49 11.05 -12.29
C ALA A 71 0.42 10.21 -13.18
N THR A 72 1.67 10.64 -13.31
CA THR A 72 2.65 9.92 -14.14
C THR A 72 3.04 8.65 -13.41
N TYR A 73 3.50 7.69 -14.21
CA TYR A 73 3.93 6.34 -13.85
C TYR A 73 4.45 6.22 -12.40
N PRO A 74 4.08 5.17 -11.67
CA PRO A 74 4.56 4.95 -10.31
C PRO A 74 6.10 4.89 -10.26
N ASP A 75 6.66 5.41 -9.17
CA ASP A 75 8.07 5.18 -8.88
C ASP A 75 8.26 3.71 -8.47
N MET A 76 8.75 2.90 -9.41
CA MET A 76 8.95 1.46 -9.20
C MET A 76 9.96 1.16 -8.10
N ALA A 77 10.98 2.01 -7.91
CA ALA A 77 11.94 1.83 -6.82
C ALA A 77 11.25 2.05 -5.47
N LYS A 78 10.39 3.07 -5.39
CA LYS A 78 9.60 3.30 -4.17
C LYS A 78 8.56 2.22 -3.92
N MET A 79 7.90 1.71 -4.97
CA MET A 79 6.99 0.57 -4.83
C MET A 79 7.69 -0.67 -4.28
N GLN A 80 8.88 -0.99 -4.78
CA GLN A 80 9.68 -2.11 -4.28
C GLN A 80 10.09 -1.92 -2.81
N GLU A 81 10.46 -0.70 -2.43
CA GLU A 81 10.79 -0.36 -1.04
C GLU A 81 9.58 -0.55 -0.11
N ILE A 82 8.40 -0.05 -0.49
CA ILE A 82 7.16 -0.22 0.28
C ILE A 82 6.80 -1.71 0.40
N GLY A 83 6.91 -2.46 -0.69
CA GLY A 83 6.64 -3.90 -0.70
C GLY A 83 7.58 -4.66 0.24
N SER A 84 8.87 -4.33 0.22
CA SER A 84 9.88 -4.94 1.10
C SER A 84 9.60 -4.62 2.57
N PHE A 85 9.25 -3.36 2.85
CA PHE A 85 8.89 -2.92 4.19
C PHE A 85 7.66 -3.68 4.76
N LEU A 86 6.63 -3.90 3.93
CA LEU A 86 5.46 -4.68 4.31
C LEU A 86 5.78 -6.16 4.50
N PHE A 87 6.61 -6.74 3.62
CA PHE A 87 7.07 -8.11 3.74
C PHE A 87 7.85 -8.34 5.05
N GLU A 88 8.76 -7.44 5.40
CA GLU A 88 9.49 -7.50 6.67
C GLU A 88 8.55 -7.40 7.87
N TYR A 89 7.51 -6.56 7.81
CA TYR A 89 6.57 -6.41 8.91
C TYR A 89 5.85 -7.71 9.25
N ILE A 90 5.37 -8.45 8.26
CA ILE A 90 4.62 -9.71 8.48
C ILE A 90 5.53 -10.91 8.75
N ASN A 91 6.78 -10.88 8.29
CA ASN A 91 7.76 -11.96 8.49
C ASN A 91 8.72 -11.70 9.65
N ARG A 92 8.59 -10.58 10.35
CA ARG A 92 9.37 -10.36 11.57
C ARG A 92 9.06 -11.48 12.55
N PRO A 93 10.06 -12.25 13.00
CA PRO A 93 9.86 -13.21 14.06
C PRO A 93 9.27 -12.43 15.23
N SER A 94 8.12 -12.91 15.72
CA SER A 94 7.40 -12.28 16.82
C SER A 94 8.42 -12.00 17.93
N GLN A 95 8.79 -10.74 18.13
CA GLN A 95 9.44 -10.39 19.37
C GLN A 95 8.41 -10.73 20.43
N SER A 96 8.69 -11.80 21.16
CA SER A 96 7.84 -12.41 22.16
C SER A 96 7.04 -11.31 22.87
N ARG A 97 5.72 -11.31 22.65
CA ARG A 97 4.78 -10.61 23.52
C ARG A 97 4.84 -11.34 24.86
N HIS A 98 5.85 -10.98 25.67
CA HIS A 98 5.97 -11.34 27.08
C HIS A 98 5.27 -10.27 27.92
#